data_AF-A0A534TAH1-F1
#
_entry.id   AF-A0A534TAH1-F1
#
_cell.length_a   1.000
_cell.length_b   1.000
_cell.length_c   1.000
_cell.angle_alpha   90.00
_cell.angle_beta   90.00
_cell.angle_gamma   90.00
#
_symmetry.space_group_name_H-M   'P 1'
#
loop_
_entity.id
_entity.type
_entity.pdbx_description
1 polymer ?
#
loop_
_entity_poly.entity_id
_entity_poly.type
_entity_poly.pdbx_seq_one_letter_code
_entity_poly.pdbx_strand_id
1 'polypeptide(L)'
;MHRSSARSSRPSSRRAARARRRWPTCSLVGSEPPARARDADAAAKRRVLIVCHANTSRSIIAEALLRRMLATRRRDDVVVRSGGIAPYARDSSLVSLDARLLLREDAIDVPADATSCDLKLHREHIRDADLIVTMTGEQRAMLAAFVEAEGKEVVTLREAAGESGDIDDPAGREAEFHRVCRDEIRRCLAKAFDRLAPPSDNGDEG
;
A
#
# COMPACT_ATOMS: atom_id res chain seq x y z
N MET A 1 -24.23 -55.14 69.15
CA MET A 1 -25.34 -55.20 68.16
C MET A 1 -24.72 -55.10 66.76
N HIS A 2 -24.57 -56.23 66.07
CA HIS A 2 -25.35 -56.62 64.86
C HIS A 2 -24.84 -55.90 63.58
N ARG A 3 -24.07 -56.58 62.72
CA ARG A 3 -24.39 -57.57 61.65
C ARG A 3 -24.64 -56.89 60.30
N SER A 4 -23.95 -57.42 59.26
CA SER A 4 -24.38 -57.56 57.85
C SER A 4 -24.64 -56.28 57.03
N SER A 5 -24.46 -56.19 55.71
CA SER A 5 -24.13 -57.14 54.62
C SER A 5 -23.80 -56.36 53.34
N ALA A 6 -23.16 -57.07 52.41
CA ALA A 6 -22.89 -56.81 50.98
C ALA A 6 -23.99 -56.03 50.20
N ARG A 7 -23.70 -55.34 49.08
CA ARG A 7 -23.37 -55.89 47.73
C ARG A 7 -22.98 -54.72 46.78
N SER A 8 -21.84 -54.80 46.10
CA SER A 8 -21.67 -55.10 44.66
C SER A 8 -22.25 -54.11 43.64
N SER A 9 -21.37 -53.41 42.91
CA SER A 9 -21.35 -53.38 41.42
C SER A 9 -20.13 -52.60 40.90
N ARG A 10 -19.21 -53.30 40.23
CA ARG A 10 -18.21 -52.75 39.30
C ARG A 10 -18.89 -52.50 37.92
N PRO A 11 -18.16 -52.11 36.86
CA PRO A 11 -17.38 -50.88 36.64
C PRO A 11 -17.67 -50.27 35.24
N SER A 12 -17.15 -49.08 34.93
CA SER A 12 -16.84 -48.74 33.52
C SER A 12 -15.63 -47.79 33.51
N SER A 13 -14.47 -48.30 33.10
CA SER A 13 -13.90 -48.11 31.76
C SER A 13 -13.52 -46.64 31.53
N ARG A 14 -12.27 -46.27 31.27
CA ARG A 14 -11.39 -46.88 30.26
C ARG A 14 -9.93 -46.63 30.61
N ARG A 15 -9.15 -47.69 30.38
CA ARG A 15 -7.69 -47.75 30.42
C ARG A 15 -7.06 -46.89 29.33
N ALA A 16 -6.00 -46.20 29.74
CA ALA A 16 -4.91 -45.79 28.88
C ALA A 16 -4.26 -47.01 28.22
N ALA A 17 -4.01 -46.93 26.92
CA ALA A 17 -3.13 -47.86 26.21
C ALA A 17 -2.15 -47.04 25.36
N ARG A 18 -0.87 -47.21 25.71
CA ARG A 18 0.30 -46.80 24.94
C ARG A 18 0.24 -47.41 23.54
N ALA A 19 0.50 -46.60 22.52
CA ALA A 19 0.90 -47.09 21.20
C ALA A 19 2.29 -46.55 20.87
N ARG A 20 3.23 -47.48 20.66
CA ARG A 20 4.59 -47.23 20.20
C ARG A 20 4.59 -46.99 18.70
N ARG A 21 5.38 -45.99 18.30
CA ARG A 21 6.17 -45.82 17.06
C ARG A 21 5.83 -46.73 15.87
N ARG A 22 5.39 -46.09 14.78
CA ARG A 22 5.85 -46.36 13.41
C ARG A 22 5.59 -45.10 12.59
N TRP A 23 6.64 -44.42 12.16
CA TRP A 23 6.54 -43.27 11.25
C TRP A 23 6.57 -43.82 9.82
N PRO A 24 5.55 -43.57 9.00
CA PRO A 24 5.67 -43.77 7.57
C PRO A 24 6.48 -42.60 6.99
N THR A 25 7.53 -42.92 6.25
CA THR A 25 8.19 -41.98 5.34
C THR A 25 7.19 -41.60 4.26
N CYS A 26 6.71 -40.36 4.27
CA CYS A 26 6.01 -39.79 3.12
C CYS A 26 6.49 -38.35 2.93
N SER A 27 7.27 -38.20 1.86
CA SER A 27 7.58 -36.97 1.16
C SER A 27 6.35 -36.09 1.01
N LEU A 28 6.35 -34.94 1.65
CA LEU A 28 5.54 -33.81 1.23
C LEU A 28 6.44 -32.58 1.26
N VAL A 29 6.94 -32.26 0.08
CA VAL A 29 7.32 -30.91 -0.35
C VAL A 29 6.26 -29.97 0.21
N GLY A 30 6.64 -29.18 1.21
CA GLY A 30 5.88 -28.02 1.63
C GLY A 30 5.98 -27.00 0.51
N SER A 31 5.20 -27.19 -0.54
CA SER A 31 4.89 -26.16 -1.50
C SER A 31 4.25 -25.02 -0.71
N GLU A 32 5.02 -23.96 -0.50
CA GLU A 32 4.47 -22.65 -0.16
C GLU A 32 3.28 -22.41 -1.09
N PRO A 33 2.09 -22.09 -0.55
CA PRO A 33 0.95 -21.81 -1.41
C PRO A 33 1.34 -20.64 -2.33
N PRO A 34 1.12 -20.73 -3.65
CA PRO A 34 1.40 -19.60 -4.54
C PRO A 34 0.58 -18.40 -4.08
N ALA A 35 1.20 -17.22 -4.11
CA ALA A 35 0.68 -15.92 -3.69
C ALA A 35 -0.52 -15.40 -4.53
N ARG A 36 -1.47 -16.27 -4.89
CA ARG A 36 -2.58 -16.00 -5.82
C ARG A 36 -3.99 -16.08 -5.19
N ALA A 37 -4.12 -16.07 -3.86
CA ALA A 37 -5.40 -16.33 -3.22
C ALA A 37 -5.95 -15.24 -2.30
N ARG A 38 -5.50 -13.97 -2.42
CA ARG A 38 -6.13 -12.85 -1.70
C ARG A 38 -6.18 -11.63 -2.63
N ASP A 39 -7.39 -11.28 -3.04
CA ASP A 39 -7.81 -10.09 -3.83
C ASP A 39 -8.59 -10.41 -5.13
N ALA A 40 -9.46 -11.43 -5.14
CA ALA A 40 -10.38 -11.64 -6.26
C ALA A 40 -11.47 -10.54 -6.38
N ASP A 41 -11.63 -9.68 -5.36
CA ASP A 41 -12.50 -8.48 -5.38
C ASP A 41 -11.78 -7.24 -5.97
N ALA A 42 -10.48 -7.34 -6.26
CA ALA A 42 -9.65 -6.24 -6.78
C ALA A 42 -9.42 -6.29 -8.31
N ALA A 43 -10.16 -7.16 -9.02
CA ALA A 43 -9.86 -7.54 -10.40
C ALA A 43 -10.14 -6.47 -11.49
N ALA A 44 -10.63 -5.28 -11.13
CA ALA A 44 -10.87 -4.21 -12.11
C ALA A 44 -10.42 -2.81 -11.64
N LYS A 45 -9.71 -2.70 -10.50
CA LYS A 45 -9.33 -1.39 -9.97
C LYS A 45 -7.91 -1.03 -10.39
N ARG A 46 -7.75 0.12 -11.06
CA ARG A 46 -6.44 0.66 -11.46
C ARG A 46 -5.65 1.05 -10.22
N ARG A 47 -4.42 0.57 -10.09
CA ARG A 47 -3.54 0.81 -8.94
C ARG A 47 -2.49 1.87 -9.30
N VAL A 48 -2.59 3.03 -8.65
CA VAL A 48 -1.63 4.15 -8.81
C VAL A 48 -0.72 4.19 -7.60
N LEU A 49 0.59 4.07 -7.83
CA LEU A 49 1.61 4.17 -6.79
C LEU A 49 2.34 5.51 -6.91
N ILE A 50 2.30 6.32 -5.86
CA ILE A 50 2.99 7.61 -5.81
C ILE A 50 4.29 7.47 -5.00
N VAL A 51 5.41 7.77 -5.62
CA VAL A 51 6.74 7.56 -5.05
C VAL A 51 7.43 8.90 -4.77
N CYS A 52 8.00 9.02 -3.57
CA CYS A 52 8.99 10.06 -3.28
C CYS A 52 10.22 9.45 -2.60
N HIS A 53 11.09 10.27 -2.01
CA HIS A 53 12.28 9.78 -1.32
C HIS A 53 11.96 8.97 -0.06
N ALA A 54 11.40 9.60 0.98
CA ALA A 54 11.19 8.98 2.29
C ALA A 54 9.75 8.57 2.60
N ASN A 55 8.78 8.96 1.76
CA ASN A 55 7.35 8.77 2.02
C ASN A 55 6.82 9.46 3.29
N THR A 56 7.31 10.66 3.59
CA THR A 56 6.89 11.42 4.79
C THR A 56 6.22 12.76 4.47
N SER A 57 6.32 13.27 3.24
CA SER A 57 5.80 14.60 2.86
C SER A 57 5.09 14.56 1.50
N ARG A 58 5.81 14.84 0.40
CA ARG A 58 5.24 15.02 -0.96
C ARG A 58 4.29 13.91 -1.42
N SER A 59 4.69 12.65 -1.30
CA SER A 59 3.88 11.51 -1.75
C SER A 59 2.64 11.29 -0.89
N ILE A 60 2.70 11.57 0.41
CA ILE A 60 1.55 11.49 1.33
C ILE A 60 0.55 12.59 0.99
N ILE A 61 1.05 13.81 0.75
CA ILE A 61 0.24 14.94 0.29
C ILE A 61 -0.45 14.58 -1.03
N ALA A 62 0.31 14.07 -2.01
CA ALA A 62 -0.22 13.70 -3.31
C ALA A 62 -1.26 12.58 -3.24
N GLU A 63 -1.02 11.54 -2.43
CA GLU A 63 -1.97 10.44 -2.21
C GLU A 63 -3.27 10.94 -1.58
N ALA A 64 -3.17 11.75 -0.54
CA ALA A 64 -4.33 12.29 0.17
C ALA A 64 -5.17 13.21 -0.72
N LEU A 65 -4.52 14.10 -1.48
CA LEU A 65 -5.19 14.97 -2.45
C LEU A 65 -5.85 14.17 -3.57
N LEU A 66 -5.16 13.18 -4.14
CA LEU A 66 -5.71 12.36 -5.22
C LEU A 66 -6.91 11.53 -4.73
N ARG A 67 -6.82 10.92 -3.54
CA ARG A 67 -7.96 10.22 -2.92
C ARG A 67 -9.15 11.15 -2.72
N ARG A 68 -8.92 12.40 -2.29
CA ARG A 68 -9.98 13.40 -2.16
C ARG A 68 -10.63 13.72 -3.51
N MET A 69 -9.82 13.88 -4.57
CA MET A 69 -10.31 14.12 -5.93
C MET A 69 -11.13 12.95 -6.49
N LEU A 70 -10.69 11.72 -6.23
CA LEU A 70 -11.40 10.49 -6.60
C LEU A 70 -12.73 10.37 -5.86
N ALA A 71 -12.73 10.58 -4.54
CA ALA A 71 -13.95 10.56 -3.72
C ALA A 71 -14.97 11.61 -4.17
N THR A 72 -14.50 12.82 -4.51
CA THR A 72 -15.36 13.91 -5.01
C THR A 72 -16.04 13.53 -6.33
N ARG A 73 -15.36 12.74 -7.17
CA ARG A 73 -15.86 12.26 -8.46
C ARG A 73 -16.49 10.86 -8.40
N ARG A 74 -16.64 10.28 -7.19
CA ARG A 74 -17.18 8.92 -6.97
C ARG A 74 -16.46 7.84 -7.79
N ARG A 75 -15.13 7.95 -7.88
CA ARG A 75 -14.26 7.00 -8.57
C ARG A 75 -13.73 5.97 -7.58
N ASP A 76 -14.40 4.83 -7.48
CA ASP A 76 -14.01 3.71 -6.62
C ASP A 76 -13.22 2.62 -7.37
N ASP A 77 -12.98 2.86 -8.65
CA ASP A 77 -12.24 2.03 -9.60
C ASP A 77 -10.73 2.32 -9.62
N VAL A 78 -10.25 3.28 -8.82
CA VAL A 78 -8.82 3.61 -8.70
C VAL A 78 -8.37 3.50 -7.24
N VAL A 79 -7.30 2.75 -7.01
CA VAL A 79 -6.66 2.60 -5.70
C VAL A 79 -5.33 3.35 -5.72
N VAL A 80 -5.20 4.33 -4.83
CA VAL A 80 -3.98 5.12 -4.68
C VAL A 80 -3.20 4.65 -3.46
N ARG A 81 -1.90 4.44 -3.64
CA ARG A 81 -0.92 4.13 -2.59
C ARG A 81 0.25 5.07 -2.72
N SER A 82 1.00 5.29 -1.64
CA SER A 82 2.30 5.95 -1.73
C SER A 82 3.43 5.14 -1.07
N GLY A 83 4.66 5.41 -1.49
CA GLY A 83 5.85 4.75 -0.95
C GLY A 83 7.14 5.54 -1.16
N GLY A 84 8.20 5.11 -0.49
CA GLY A 84 9.51 5.76 -0.45
C GLY A 84 10.56 4.83 -1.07
N ILE A 85 11.41 5.37 -1.94
CA ILE A 85 12.42 4.59 -2.67
C ILE A 85 13.86 4.89 -2.26
N ALA A 86 14.09 5.98 -1.51
CA ALA A 86 15.44 6.41 -1.19
C ALA A 86 16.16 5.39 -0.28
N PRO A 87 17.51 5.37 -0.28
CA PRO A 87 18.28 4.50 0.61
C PRO A 87 17.94 4.69 2.10
N TYR A 88 17.55 5.91 2.48
CA TYR A 88 17.13 6.27 3.84
C TYR A 88 15.63 6.16 4.11
N ALA A 89 14.82 5.74 3.12
CA ALA A 89 13.43 5.35 3.36
C ALA A 89 13.39 4.17 4.34
N ARG A 90 12.43 4.21 5.25
CA ARG A 90 12.18 3.19 6.29
C ARG A 90 10.69 3.03 6.49
N ASP A 91 10.25 1.84 6.88
CA ASP A 91 8.88 1.65 7.33
C ASP A 91 8.62 2.33 8.66
N SER A 92 7.35 2.63 8.91
CA SER A 92 6.87 3.14 10.20
C SER A 92 7.45 4.51 10.60
N SER A 93 8.04 5.26 9.67
CA SER A 93 8.45 6.64 9.97
C SER A 93 7.22 7.54 10.02
N LEU A 94 7.23 8.49 10.94
CA LEU A 94 6.14 9.44 11.08
C LEU A 94 6.02 10.33 9.85
N VAL A 95 4.79 10.58 9.43
CA VAL A 95 4.48 11.62 8.44
C VAL A 95 4.94 12.96 9.00
N SER A 96 5.58 13.77 8.15
CA SER A 96 6.05 15.10 8.52
C SER A 96 4.91 15.93 9.08
N LEU A 97 5.18 16.66 10.18
CA LEU A 97 4.21 17.55 10.78
C LEU A 97 3.70 18.59 9.78
N ASP A 98 4.59 19.13 8.94
CA ASP A 98 4.22 20.10 7.92
C ASP A 98 3.23 19.51 6.92
N ALA A 99 3.43 18.28 6.48
CA ALA A 99 2.52 17.60 5.57
C ALA A 99 1.13 17.40 6.19
N ARG A 100 1.06 17.07 7.48
CA ARG A 100 -0.21 16.93 8.21
C ARG A 100 -0.92 18.28 8.36
N LEU A 101 -0.17 19.35 8.68
CA LEU A 101 -0.74 20.70 8.80
C LEU A 101 -1.29 21.20 7.46
N LEU A 102 -0.53 21.02 6.39
CA LEU A 102 -0.93 21.38 5.03
C LEU A 102 -2.19 20.65 4.57
N LEU A 103 -2.29 19.35 4.84
CA LEU A 103 -3.48 18.58 4.48
C LEU A 103 -4.70 18.98 5.31
N ARG A 104 -4.51 19.36 6.58
CA ARG A 104 -5.58 19.94 7.40
C ARG A 104 -6.09 21.26 6.86
N GLU A 105 -5.23 22.11 6.29
CA GLU A 105 -5.66 23.33 5.59
C GLU A 105 -6.61 23.02 4.42
N ASP A 106 -6.45 21.87 3.75
CA ASP A 106 -7.35 21.37 2.71
C ASP A 106 -8.52 20.51 3.25
N ALA A 107 -8.76 20.54 4.56
CA ALA A 107 -9.77 19.72 5.26
C ALA A 107 -9.60 18.21 5.03
N ILE A 108 -8.35 17.75 4.94
CA ILE A 108 -7.99 16.33 4.85
C ILE A 108 -7.23 15.92 6.12
N ASP A 109 -7.83 15.03 6.90
CA ASP A 109 -7.17 14.46 8.08
C ASP A 109 -6.37 13.22 7.71
N VAL A 110 -5.06 13.27 8.01
CA VAL A 110 -4.18 12.11 7.92
C VAL A 110 -4.33 11.27 9.19
N PRO A 111 -4.62 9.96 9.08
CA PRO A 111 -4.70 9.05 10.21
C PRO A 111 -3.44 9.11 11.09
N ALA A 112 -3.61 8.93 12.40
CA ALA A 112 -2.48 9.00 13.34
C ALA A 112 -1.50 7.82 13.17
N ASP A 113 -1.99 6.71 12.63
CA ASP A 113 -1.27 5.50 12.26
C ASP A 113 -0.71 5.55 10.83
N ALA A 114 -0.91 6.65 10.09
CA ALA A 114 -0.28 6.82 8.79
C ALA A 114 1.23 6.92 8.97
N THR A 115 1.95 6.02 8.32
CA THR A 115 3.41 5.95 8.37
C THR A 115 3.99 5.81 6.97
N SER A 116 5.27 6.13 6.83
CA SER A 116 6.01 5.85 5.61
C SER A 116 6.06 4.35 5.32
N CYS A 117 6.06 4.04 4.02
CA CYS A 117 6.29 2.71 3.47
C CYS A 117 7.60 2.71 2.66
N ASP A 118 8.48 1.77 2.97
CA ASP A 118 9.72 1.51 2.25
C ASP A 118 9.46 0.51 1.10
N LEU A 119 9.52 1.01 -0.13
CA LEU A 119 9.30 0.21 -1.33
C LEU A 119 10.41 -0.83 -1.58
N LYS A 120 11.60 -0.68 -0.96
CA LYS A 120 12.66 -1.69 -1.04
C LYS A 120 12.24 -2.99 -0.33
N LEU A 121 11.51 -2.84 0.77
CA LEU A 121 10.97 -3.93 1.59
C LEU A 121 9.61 -4.40 1.07
N HIS A 122 8.81 -3.47 0.53
CA HIS A 122 7.47 -3.71 0.03
C HIS A 122 7.38 -3.68 -1.50
N ARG A 123 8.13 -4.58 -2.15
CA ARG A 123 8.22 -4.64 -3.62
C ARG A 123 6.91 -5.07 -4.29
N GLU A 124 6.03 -5.72 -3.55
CA GLU A 124 4.66 -6.05 -3.98
C GLU A 124 3.89 -4.79 -4.40
N HIS A 125 4.13 -3.64 -3.76
CA HIS A 125 3.47 -2.40 -4.14
C HIS A 125 3.92 -1.90 -5.52
N ILE A 126 5.21 -2.07 -5.84
CA ILE A 126 5.73 -1.79 -7.18
C ILE A 126 5.11 -2.78 -8.16
N ARG A 127 5.14 -4.08 -7.85
CA ARG A 127 4.66 -5.17 -8.71
C ARG A 127 3.15 -5.10 -9.00
N ASP A 128 2.35 -4.62 -8.05
CA ASP A 128 0.90 -4.57 -8.21
C ASP A 128 0.42 -3.22 -8.78
N ALA A 129 1.28 -2.21 -8.92
CA ALA A 129 0.92 -0.92 -9.51
C ALA A 129 0.76 -1.00 -11.04
N ASP A 130 -0.33 -0.44 -11.57
CA ASP A 130 -0.52 -0.27 -13.02
C ASP A 130 0.21 0.98 -13.53
N LEU A 131 0.27 2.02 -12.69
CA LEU A 131 0.95 3.28 -12.98
C LEU A 131 1.77 3.72 -11.77
N ILE A 132 3.04 4.04 -11.99
CA ILE A 132 3.93 4.57 -10.96
C ILE A 132 4.22 6.04 -11.27
N VAL A 133 3.93 6.91 -10.30
CA VAL A 133 4.11 8.35 -10.39
C VAL A 133 5.24 8.78 -9.46
N THR A 134 6.31 9.33 -10.00
CA THR A 134 7.43 9.87 -9.21
C THR A 134 7.35 11.38 -9.08
N MET A 135 7.97 11.94 -8.04
CA MET A 135 8.08 13.40 -7.89
C MET A 135 9.25 13.96 -8.69
N THR A 136 10.32 13.18 -8.87
CA THR A 136 11.54 13.58 -9.58
C THR A 136 12.04 12.50 -10.55
N GLY A 137 12.85 12.90 -11.52
CA GLY A 137 13.55 11.98 -12.43
C GLY A 137 14.56 11.08 -11.71
N GLU A 138 15.16 11.56 -10.62
CA GLU A 138 16.05 10.76 -9.78
C GLU A 138 15.34 9.54 -9.19
N GLN A 139 14.11 9.72 -8.70
CA GLN A 139 13.30 8.62 -8.16
C GLN A 139 12.91 7.60 -9.23
N ARG A 140 12.68 8.07 -10.46
CA ARG A 140 12.46 7.19 -11.62
C ARG A 140 13.71 6.37 -11.94
N ALA A 141 14.90 6.97 -11.87
CA ALA A 141 16.15 6.24 -12.03
C ALA A 141 16.39 5.22 -10.91
N MET A 142 16.05 5.56 -9.66
CA MET A 142 16.10 4.60 -8.54
C MET A 142 15.14 3.42 -8.74
N LEU A 143 13.92 3.68 -9.23
CA LEU A 143 12.95 2.61 -9.53
C LEU A 143 13.43 1.67 -10.64
N ALA A 144 14.23 2.13 -11.59
CA ALA A 144 14.78 1.29 -12.66
C ALA A 144 15.73 0.19 -12.15
N ALA A 145 16.22 0.28 -10.90
CA ALA A 145 17.00 -0.77 -10.27
C ALA A 145 16.16 -1.96 -9.78
N PHE A 146 14.83 -1.85 -9.80
CA PHE A 146 13.90 -2.90 -9.35
C PHE A 146 13.35 -3.66 -10.55
N VAL A 147 13.54 -4.98 -10.55
CA VAL A 147 12.98 -5.86 -11.59
C VAL A 147 11.45 -5.76 -11.65
N GLU A 148 10.81 -5.50 -10.51
CA GLU A 148 9.37 -5.33 -10.41
C GLU A 148 8.85 -4.08 -11.14
N ALA A 149 9.72 -3.10 -11.42
CA ALA A 149 9.38 -1.90 -12.19
C ALA A 149 9.62 -2.07 -13.70
N GLU A 150 10.25 -3.16 -14.14
CA GLU A 150 10.53 -3.40 -15.56
C GLU A 150 9.23 -3.54 -16.36
N GLY A 151 9.15 -2.82 -17.48
CA GLY A 151 7.97 -2.83 -18.35
C GLY A 151 6.74 -2.08 -17.81
N LYS A 152 6.85 -1.45 -16.63
CA LYS A 152 5.77 -0.63 -16.05
C LYS A 152 5.79 0.79 -16.56
N GLU A 153 4.61 1.41 -16.61
CA GLU A 153 4.50 2.84 -16.90
C GLU A 153 4.99 3.63 -15.66
N VAL A 154 6.14 4.28 -15.80
CA VAL A 154 6.71 5.18 -14.79
C VAL A 154 6.80 6.59 -15.36
N VAL A 155 6.11 7.53 -14.72
CA VAL A 155 6.04 8.94 -15.15
C VAL A 155 6.27 9.85 -13.97
N THR A 156 6.86 11.02 -14.19
CA THR A 156 6.87 12.05 -13.15
C THR A 156 5.50 12.71 -13.03
N LEU A 157 5.18 13.30 -11.88
CA LEU A 157 3.91 13.99 -11.68
C LEU A 157 3.77 15.21 -12.63
N ARG A 158 4.89 15.86 -12.99
CA ARG A 158 4.90 16.92 -14.01
C ARG A 158 4.68 16.36 -15.41
N GLU A 159 5.34 15.25 -15.77
CA GLU A 159 5.11 14.57 -17.07
C GLU A 159 3.65 14.13 -17.22
N ALA A 160 3.06 13.61 -16.14
CA ALA A 160 1.65 13.23 -16.10
C ALA A 160 0.71 14.43 -16.31
N ALA A 161 1.15 15.64 -15.90
CA ALA A 161 0.43 16.89 -16.11
C ALA A 161 0.71 17.56 -17.48
N GLY A 162 1.52 16.94 -18.34
CA GLY A 162 1.94 17.49 -19.64
C GLY A 162 3.06 18.53 -19.55
N GLU A 163 3.79 18.56 -18.44
CA GLU A 163 4.90 19.49 -18.17
C GLU A 163 6.23 18.74 -18.01
N SER A 164 7.34 19.44 -18.20
CA SER A 164 8.67 18.90 -17.93
C SER A 164 9.21 19.41 -16.60
N GLY A 165 10.12 18.62 -16.00
CA GLY A 165 10.82 18.96 -14.77
C GLY A 165 10.41 18.13 -13.56
N ASP A 166 10.94 18.53 -12.41
CA ASP A 166 10.82 17.83 -11.14
C ASP A 166 10.06 18.69 -10.11
N ILE A 167 9.46 18.02 -9.11
CA ILE A 167 8.87 18.70 -7.96
C ILE A 167 9.90 18.73 -6.84
N ASP A 168 10.36 19.93 -6.49
CA ASP A 168 11.38 20.15 -5.47
C ASP A 168 10.97 19.55 -4.12
N ASP A 169 11.96 19.06 -3.36
CA ASP A 169 11.73 18.57 -2.01
C ASP A 169 11.60 19.73 -1.03
N PRO A 170 10.45 19.91 -0.35
CA PRO A 170 10.30 20.98 0.62
C PRO A 170 11.02 20.67 1.95
N ALA A 171 11.55 19.47 2.15
CA ALA A 171 12.20 19.07 3.40
C ALA A 171 13.31 20.06 3.83
N GLY A 172 13.22 20.55 5.07
CA GLY A 172 14.19 21.49 5.65
C GLY A 172 14.03 22.94 5.17
N ARG A 173 12.94 23.26 4.46
CA ARG A 173 12.61 24.61 4.01
C ARG A 173 11.54 25.23 4.90
N GLU A 174 11.28 26.51 4.69
CA GLU A 174 10.26 27.27 5.41
C GLU A 174 8.84 26.80 5.05
N ALA A 175 7.89 26.98 5.96
CA ALA A 175 6.50 26.53 5.80
C ALA A 175 5.81 27.06 4.51
N GLU A 176 6.18 28.25 4.06
CA GLU A 176 5.65 28.81 2.81
C GLU A 176 6.07 27.99 1.59
N PHE A 177 7.31 27.47 1.57
CA PHE A 177 7.78 26.60 0.49
C PHE A 177 7.02 25.26 0.48
N HIS A 178 6.65 24.75 1.65
CA HIS A 178 5.79 23.57 1.76
C HIS A 178 4.41 23.82 1.13
N ARG A 179 3.81 25.00 1.32
CA ARG A 179 2.54 25.38 0.69
C ARG A 179 2.66 25.46 -0.82
N VAL A 180 3.70 26.12 -1.32
CA VAL A 180 3.98 26.19 -2.77
C VAL A 180 4.11 24.79 -3.36
N CYS A 181 4.86 23.90 -2.70
CA CYS A 181 5.01 22.51 -3.13
C CYS A 181 3.67 21.76 -3.15
N ARG A 182 2.83 21.92 -2.13
CA ARG A 182 1.48 21.33 -2.09
C ARG A 182 0.62 21.84 -3.24
N ASP A 183 0.60 23.15 -3.46
CA ASP A 183 -0.24 23.78 -4.49
C ASP A 183 0.23 23.36 -5.89
N GLU A 184 1.53 23.19 -6.09
CA GLU A 184 2.11 22.61 -7.29
C GLU A 184 1.67 21.16 -7.50
N ILE A 185 1.80 20.31 -6.47
CA ILE A 185 1.32 18.92 -6.50
C ILE A 185 -0.17 18.88 -6.85
N ARG A 186 -0.99 19.70 -6.20
CA ARG A 186 -2.43 19.80 -6.44
C ARG A 186 -2.74 20.19 -7.89
N ARG A 187 -2.05 21.19 -8.42
CA ARG A 187 -2.19 21.65 -9.81
C ARG A 187 -1.82 20.56 -10.81
N CYS A 188 -0.70 19.87 -10.57
CA CYS A 188 -0.25 18.78 -11.42
C CYS A 188 -1.22 17.59 -11.35
N LEU A 189 -1.70 17.21 -10.16
CA LEU A 189 -2.71 16.15 -9.98
C LEU A 189 -4.01 16.49 -10.70
N ALA A 190 -4.47 17.74 -10.65
CA ALA A 190 -5.69 18.16 -11.34
C ALA A 190 -5.56 18.01 -12.86
N LYS A 191 -4.41 18.36 -13.43
CA LYS A 191 -4.12 18.18 -14.87
C LYS A 191 -3.92 16.71 -15.25
N ALA A 192 -3.26 15.96 -14.39
CA ALA A 192 -2.95 14.55 -14.61
C ALA A 192 -4.14 13.63 -14.32
N PHE A 193 -5.23 14.13 -13.75
CA PHE A 193 -6.32 13.31 -13.21
C PHE A 193 -6.84 12.29 -14.22
N ASP A 194 -7.11 12.70 -15.45
CA ASP A 194 -7.63 11.81 -16.50
C ASP A 194 -6.61 10.74 -16.93
N ARG A 195 -5.31 11.00 -16.76
CA ARG A 195 -4.26 10.00 -17.00
C ARG A 195 -4.12 9.02 -15.83
N LEU A 196 -4.23 9.53 -14.60
CA LEU A 196 -4.15 8.72 -13.38
C LEU A 196 -5.39 7.86 -13.19
N ALA A 197 -6.55 8.37 -13.61
CA ALA A 197 -7.87 7.78 -13.47
C ALA A 197 -8.63 7.90 -14.81
N PRO A 198 -8.20 7.18 -15.87
CA PRO A 198 -8.86 7.22 -17.17
C PRO A 198 -10.34 6.86 -17.03
N PRO A 199 -11.25 7.47 -17.80
CA PRO A 199 -12.65 7.13 -17.74
C PRO A 199 -12.80 5.62 -17.93
N SER A 200 -13.48 4.96 -16.99
CA SER A 200 -13.84 3.56 -17.13
C SER A 200 -14.75 3.47 -18.36
N ASP A 201 -14.26 2.77 -19.39
CA ASP A 201 -14.93 2.53 -20.68
C ASP A 201 -16.13 1.58 -20.45
N ASN A 202 -17.10 2.04 -19.67
CA ASN A 202 -18.40 1.41 -19.56
C ASN A 202 -19.27 2.11 -20.60
N GLY A 203 -19.44 1.45 -21.75
CA GLY A 203 -20.14 1.96 -22.91
C GLY A 203 -21.45 2.67 -22.55
N ASP A 204 -21.47 3.97 -22.80
CA ASP A 204 -22.68 4.73 -22.99
C ASP A 204 -23.12 4.51 -24.45
N GLU A 205 -23.74 3.34 -24.70
CA GLU A 205 -24.68 3.22 -25.81
C GLU A 205 -26.02 3.75 -25.30
N GLY A 206 -26.30 5.02 -25.60
CA GLY A 206 -27.56 5.71 -25.34
C GLY A 206 -27.99 6.58 -26.52
#